data_AF-A0A932XMA6-F1
#
_entry.id   AF-A0A932XMA6-F1
#
_cell.length_a   1.000
_cell.length_b   1.000
_cell.length_c   1.000
_cell.angle_alpha   90.00
_cell.angle_beta   90.00
_cell.angle_gamma   90.00
#
_symmetry.space_group_name_H-M   'P 1'
#
loop_
_entity.id
_entity.type
_entity.pdbx_description
1 polymer ?
#
loop_
_entity_poly.entity_id
_entity_poly.type
_entity_poly.pdbx_seq_one_letter_code
_entity_poly.pdbx_strand_id
1 'polypeptide(L)'
;MPITPNDLIQLAERWLEEDSSEATIRAAASRGYYAAFHVCRELHHSICPISVDEKIRPHKVIIDDFSNFANNDADYSRKINALGAMLKHARSIRSQADYELEDTFEKITADQLLQTAKRIISKISALPHN
;
A
#
# COMPACT_ATOMS: atom_id res chain seq x y z
N MET A 1 -5.85 -2.31 -21.95
CA MET A 1 -4.65 -3.00 -21.41
C MET A 1 -4.71 -2.88 -19.90
N PRO A 2 -4.67 -3.99 -19.14
CA PRO A 2 -4.59 -3.91 -17.67
C PRO A 2 -3.22 -3.36 -17.25
N ILE A 3 -3.18 -2.66 -16.11
CA ILE A 3 -1.94 -2.17 -15.50
C ILE A 3 -1.61 -2.99 -14.25
N THR A 4 -0.35 -2.97 -13.84
CA THR A 4 0.19 -3.66 -12.68
C THR A 4 0.50 -2.70 -11.53
N PRO A 5 0.64 -3.20 -10.28
CA PRO A 5 1.16 -2.39 -9.18
C PRO A 5 2.54 -1.76 -9.48
N ASN A 6 3.39 -2.45 -10.25
CA ASN A 6 4.68 -1.92 -10.63
C ASN A 6 4.58 -0.74 -11.61
N ASP A 7 3.61 -0.76 -12.53
CA ASP A 7 3.34 0.37 -13.43
C ASP A 7 2.95 1.64 -12.64
N LEU A 8 2.21 1.46 -11.54
CA LEU A 8 1.84 2.57 -10.64
C LEU A 8 3.06 3.13 -9.90
N ILE A 9 4.01 2.29 -9.48
CA ILE A 9 5.28 2.73 -8.86
C ILE A 9 6.11 3.51 -9.87
N GLN A 10 6.34 2.96 -11.06
CA GLN A 10 7.15 3.61 -12.10
C GLN A 10 6.57 4.95 -12.53
N LEU A 11 5.24 5.05 -12.63
CA LEU A 11 4.57 6.31 -12.92
C LEU A 11 4.79 7.34 -11.82
N ALA A 12 4.67 6.94 -10.56
CA ALA A 12 4.88 7.83 -9.42
C ALA A 12 6.32 8.32 -9.30
N GLU A 13 7.30 7.43 -9.53
CA GLU A 13 8.72 7.79 -9.55
C GLU A 13 9.02 8.82 -10.63
N ARG A 14 8.56 8.57 -11.86
CA ARG A 14 8.72 9.50 -12.98
C ARG A 14 8.15 10.88 -12.65
N TRP A 15 6.95 10.93 -12.08
CA TRP A 15 6.32 12.18 -11.68
C TRP A 15 7.15 12.95 -10.64
N LEU A 16 7.72 12.28 -9.64
CA LEU A 16 8.57 12.93 -8.65
C LEU A 16 9.93 13.39 -9.20
N GLU A 17 10.38 12.84 -10.33
CA GLU A 17 11.60 13.25 -11.01
C GLU A 17 11.38 14.40 -11.99
N GLU A 18 10.25 14.39 -12.72
CA GLU A 18 9.98 15.32 -13.82
C GLU A 18 9.27 16.60 -13.38
N ASP A 19 8.45 16.57 -12.32
CA ASP A 19 7.66 17.71 -11.86
C ASP A 19 7.61 17.80 -10.34
N SER A 20 8.04 18.95 -9.81
CA SER A 20 8.06 19.25 -8.38
C SER A 20 6.82 20.00 -7.89
N SER A 21 5.77 20.13 -8.71
CA SER A 21 4.51 20.71 -8.26
C SER A 21 3.85 19.86 -7.18
N GLU A 22 3.23 20.51 -6.21
CA GLU A 22 2.56 19.81 -5.11
C GLU A 22 1.44 18.88 -5.60
N ALA A 23 0.72 19.27 -6.65
CA ALA A 23 -0.30 18.43 -7.28
C ALA A 23 0.28 17.10 -7.78
N THR A 24 1.44 17.14 -8.45
CA THR A 24 2.13 15.94 -8.95
C THR A 24 2.70 15.10 -7.81
N ILE A 25 3.27 15.74 -6.78
CA ILE A 25 3.77 15.05 -5.58
C ILE A 25 2.66 14.28 -4.86
N ARG A 26 1.49 14.91 -4.66
CA ARG A 26 0.30 14.27 -4.08
C ARG A 26 -0.19 13.11 -4.94
N ALA A 27 -0.29 13.31 -6.25
CA ALA A 27 -0.70 12.26 -7.18
C ALA A 27 0.25 11.05 -7.13
N ALA A 28 1.56 11.28 -7.08
CA ALA A 28 2.57 10.22 -6.95
C ALA A 28 2.41 9.42 -5.66
N ALA A 29 2.21 10.11 -4.52
CA ALA A 29 1.92 9.47 -3.23
C ALA A 29 0.69 8.54 -3.33
N SER A 30 -0.37 9.00 -3.98
CA SER A 30 -1.59 8.20 -4.14
C SER A 30 -1.36 6.96 -5.02
N ARG A 31 -0.60 7.06 -6.11
CA ARG A 31 -0.25 5.90 -6.95
C ARG A 31 0.61 4.88 -6.20
N GLY A 32 1.59 5.34 -5.41
CA GLY A 32 2.38 4.48 -4.54
C GLY A 32 1.51 3.69 -3.55
N TYR A 33 0.50 4.33 -2.98
CA TYR A 33 -0.41 3.67 -2.03
C TYR A 33 -1.25 2.61 -2.73
N TYR A 34 -1.83 2.93 -3.89
CA TYR A 34 -2.63 1.96 -4.63
C TYR A 34 -1.79 0.77 -5.09
N ALA A 35 -0.53 0.96 -5.48
CA ALA A 35 0.38 -0.14 -5.76
C ALA A 35 0.50 -1.09 -4.56
N ALA A 36 0.83 -0.54 -3.37
CA ALA A 36 0.93 -1.33 -2.14
C ALA A 36 -0.39 -2.00 -1.76
N PHE A 37 -1.51 -1.28 -1.91
CA PHE A 37 -2.82 -1.80 -1.57
C PHE A 37 -3.23 -2.97 -2.46
N HIS A 38 -2.98 -2.90 -3.77
CA HIS A 38 -3.34 -3.97 -4.69
C HIS A 38 -2.62 -5.28 -4.37
N VAL A 39 -1.31 -5.24 -4.12
CA VAL A 39 -0.56 -6.46 -3.74
C VAL A 39 -0.99 -7.00 -2.38
N CYS A 40 -1.28 -6.13 -1.41
CA CYS A 40 -1.81 -6.55 -0.11
C CYS A 40 -3.20 -7.18 -0.24
N ARG A 41 -4.06 -6.65 -1.11
CA ARG A 41 -5.39 -7.20 -1.35
C ARG A 41 -5.31 -8.59 -1.99
N GLU A 42 -4.41 -8.80 -2.94
CA GLU A 42 -4.19 -10.12 -3.55
C GLU A 42 -3.70 -11.14 -2.51
N LEU A 43 -2.73 -10.76 -1.67
CA LEU A 43 -2.29 -11.60 -0.55
C LEU A 43 -3.45 -11.87 0.41
N HIS A 44 -4.23 -10.85 0.78
CA HIS A 44 -5.38 -10.99 1.68
C HIS A 44 -6.39 -12.01 1.16
N HIS A 45 -6.70 -11.98 -0.14
CA HIS A 45 -7.58 -12.97 -0.76
C HIS A 45 -7.05 -14.41 -0.62
N SER A 46 -5.73 -14.59 -0.65
CA SER A 46 -5.12 -15.92 -0.51
C SER A 46 -5.08 -16.46 0.93
N ILE A 47 -5.01 -15.58 1.95
CA ILE A 47 -4.79 -16.00 3.35
C ILE A 47 -6.02 -15.81 4.25
N CYS A 48 -7.01 -15.02 3.81
CA CYS A 48 -8.24 -14.76 4.54
C CYS A 48 -9.47 -15.07 3.66
N PRO A 49 -9.70 -16.34 3.28
CA PRO A 49 -10.86 -16.71 2.48
C PRO A 49 -12.15 -16.50 3.30
N ILE A 50 -12.90 -15.44 3.02
CA ILE A 50 -14.20 -15.17 3.66
C ILE A 50 -15.27 -15.04 2.57
N SER A 51 -16.46 -15.60 2.86
CA SER A 51 -17.60 -15.86 1.97
C SER A 51 -18.45 -14.65 1.53
N VAL A 52 -17.98 -13.40 1.68
CA VAL A 52 -18.82 -12.21 1.40
C VAL A 52 -18.22 -11.39 0.27
N ASP A 53 -19.09 -11.01 -0.68
CA ASP A 53 -18.87 -10.27 -1.93
C ASP A 53 -17.52 -9.52 -1.99
N GLU A 54 -16.51 -10.18 -2.60
CA GLU A 54 -15.10 -9.77 -2.65
C GLU A 54 -14.87 -8.36 -3.22
N LYS A 55 -15.87 -7.82 -3.94
CA LYS A 55 -15.75 -6.60 -4.71
C LYS A 55 -15.63 -5.33 -3.87
N ILE A 56 -16.00 -5.35 -2.59
CA ILE A 56 -16.03 -4.13 -1.76
C ILE A 56 -15.56 -4.42 -0.33
N ARG A 57 -14.29 -4.82 -0.14
CA ARG A 57 -13.65 -4.67 1.19
C ARG A 57 -13.05 -3.27 1.31
N PRO A 58 -13.50 -2.45 2.27
CA PRO A 58 -12.87 -1.17 2.56
C PRO A 58 -11.39 -1.36 2.91
N HIS A 59 -10.54 -0.39 2.53
CA HIS A 59 -9.10 -0.40 2.84
C HIS A 59 -8.80 -0.68 4.32
N LYS A 60 -9.64 -0.15 5.22
CA LYS A 60 -9.52 -0.34 6.66
C LYS A 60 -9.64 -1.81 7.08
N VAL A 61 -10.52 -2.58 6.43
CA VAL A 61 -10.73 -4.00 6.75
C VAL A 61 -9.48 -4.81 6.48
N ILE A 62 -8.86 -4.65 5.30
CA ILE A 62 -7.60 -5.37 4.97
C ILE A 62 -6.49 -5.01 5.95
N ILE A 63 -6.37 -3.73 6.31
CA ILE A 63 -5.38 -3.26 7.29
C ILE A 63 -5.63 -3.89 8.67
N ASP A 64 -6.87 -3.90 9.13
CA ASP A 64 -7.25 -4.43 10.45
C ASP A 64 -7.08 -5.96 10.48
N ASP A 65 -7.47 -6.67 9.41
CA ASP A 65 -7.28 -8.11 9.26
C ASP A 65 -5.78 -8.47 9.29
N PHE A 66 -4.94 -7.73 8.55
CA PHE A 66 -3.50 -7.93 8.58
C PHE A 66 -2.88 -7.60 9.92
N SER A 67 -3.36 -6.58 10.62
CA SER A 67 -2.79 -6.15 11.91
C SER A 67 -3.13 -7.11 13.06
N ASN A 68 -4.20 -7.88 12.90
CA ASN A 68 -4.66 -8.87 13.87
C ASN A 68 -4.47 -10.30 13.35
N PHE A 69 -3.66 -10.49 12.31
CA PHE A 69 -3.49 -11.79 11.69
C PHE A 69 -2.76 -12.73 12.65
N ALA A 70 -3.36 -13.90 12.85
CA ALA A 70 -2.82 -14.96 13.68
C ALA A 70 -3.08 -16.33 13.03
N ASN A 71 -2.04 -17.14 12.95
CA ASN A 71 -2.10 -18.54 12.56
C ASN A 71 -1.10 -19.37 13.39
N ASN A 72 -0.96 -20.66 13.07
CA ASN A 72 -0.06 -21.57 13.79
C ASN A 72 1.44 -21.27 13.58
N ASP A 73 1.79 -20.49 12.55
CA ASP A 73 3.16 -20.03 12.30
C ASP A 73 3.33 -18.60 12.83
N ALA A 74 3.90 -18.48 14.03
CA ALA A 74 4.14 -17.20 14.67
C ALA A 74 5.06 -16.27 13.84
N ASP A 75 6.00 -16.82 13.06
CA ASP A 75 6.87 -16.01 12.21
C ASP A 75 6.12 -15.45 11.01
N TYR A 76 5.32 -16.28 10.36
CA TYR A 76 4.42 -15.84 9.29
C TYR A 76 3.44 -14.78 9.81
N SER A 77 2.82 -15.01 10.97
CA SER A 77 1.91 -14.05 11.60
C SER A 77 2.56 -12.70 11.85
N ARG A 78 3.79 -12.68 12.39
CA ARG A 78 4.57 -11.44 12.58
C ARG A 78 4.83 -10.72 11.25
N LYS A 79 5.13 -11.45 10.17
CA LYS A 79 5.35 -10.87 8.84
C LYS A 79 4.09 -10.22 8.29
N ILE A 80 2.93 -10.87 8.41
CA ILE A 80 1.64 -10.29 7.99
C ILE A 80 1.27 -9.06 8.83
N ASN A 81 1.43 -9.13 10.15
CA ASN A 81 1.19 -8.00 11.05
C ASN A 81 2.06 -6.78 10.69
N ALA A 82 3.32 -7.01 10.31
CA ALA A 82 4.21 -5.95 9.82
C ALA A 82 3.69 -5.30 8.52
N LEU A 83 3.12 -6.07 7.60
CA LEU A 83 2.48 -5.54 6.39
C LEU A 83 1.27 -4.66 6.75
N GLY A 84 0.44 -5.09 7.70
CA GLY A 84 -0.69 -4.31 8.21
C GLY A 84 -0.26 -2.94 8.76
N ALA A 85 0.79 -2.91 9.59
CA ALA A 85 1.35 -1.67 10.12
C ALA A 85 1.90 -0.73 9.04
N MET A 86 2.63 -1.27 8.06
CA MET A 86 3.15 -0.50 6.93
C MET A 86 2.03 0.06 6.05
N LEU A 87 1.02 -0.75 5.74
CA LEU A 87 -0.12 -0.33 4.92
C LEU A 87 -0.97 0.72 5.64
N LYS A 88 -1.13 0.61 6.96
CA LYS A 88 -1.78 1.64 7.80
C LYS A 88 -1.07 2.99 7.70
N HIS A 89 0.26 2.98 7.80
CA HIS A 89 1.05 4.19 7.66
C HIS A 89 0.92 4.80 6.25
N ALA A 90 1.06 3.98 5.19
CA ALA A 90 0.90 4.43 3.82
C ALA A 90 -0.51 5.01 3.54
N ARG A 91 -1.56 4.41 4.12
CA ARG A 91 -2.94 4.93 4.04
C ARG A 91 -3.06 6.32 4.66
N SER A 92 -2.39 6.55 5.79
CA SER A 92 -2.38 7.85 6.47
C SER A 92 -1.78 8.93 5.57
N ILE A 93 -0.60 8.67 5.00
CA ILE A 93 0.06 9.60 4.08
C ILE A 93 -0.81 9.85 2.85
N ARG A 94 -1.40 8.80 2.25
CA ARG A 94 -2.32 8.96 1.12
C ARG A 94 -3.55 9.80 1.49
N SER A 95 -4.06 9.67 2.71
CA SER A 95 -5.18 10.49 3.18
C SER A 95 -4.83 11.97 3.22
N GLN A 96 -3.63 12.29 3.72
CA GLN A 96 -3.12 13.65 3.70
C GLN A 96 -2.99 14.17 2.25
N ALA A 97 -2.39 13.36 1.37
CA ALA A 97 -2.18 13.72 -0.03
C ALA A 97 -3.49 13.99 -0.79
N ASP A 98 -4.51 13.13 -0.60
CA ASP A 98 -5.75 13.17 -1.38
C ASP A 98 -6.79 14.16 -0.83
N TYR A 99 -6.81 14.43 0.48
CA TYR A 99 -7.93 15.13 1.12
C TYR A 99 -7.54 16.42 1.85
N GLU A 100 -6.31 16.52 2.35
CA GLU A 100 -5.87 17.70 3.11
C GLU A 100 -5.19 18.69 2.15
N LEU A 101 -6.00 19.35 1.31
CA LEU A 101 -5.52 20.25 0.24
C LEU A 101 -5.04 21.61 0.76
N GLU A 102 -5.48 22.00 1.96
CA GLU A 102 -5.08 23.27 2.60
C GLU A 102 -3.74 23.15 3.35
N ASP A 103 -3.28 21.91 3.61
CA ASP A 103 -1.98 21.63 4.22
C ASP A 103 -0.91 21.55 3.15
N THR A 104 0.35 21.90 3.44
CA THR A 104 1.45 21.63 2.49
C THR A 104 1.82 20.15 2.48
N PHE A 105 1.93 19.57 1.29
CA PHE A 105 2.40 18.20 1.10
C PHE A 105 3.74 18.13 0.38
N GLU A 106 4.78 17.75 1.13
CA GLU A 106 6.16 17.80 0.65
C GLU A 106 6.59 16.54 -0.12
N LYS A 107 7.54 16.73 -1.05
CA LYS A 107 8.16 15.63 -1.83
C LYS A 107 8.73 14.52 -0.94
N ILE A 108 9.35 14.88 0.18
CA ILE A 108 9.93 13.90 1.11
C ILE A 108 8.88 12.91 1.64
N THR A 109 7.65 13.37 1.87
CA THR A 109 6.54 12.55 2.34
C THR A 109 6.06 11.59 1.26
N ALA A 110 6.00 12.03 -0.01
CA ALA A 110 5.73 11.17 -1.15
C ALA A 110 6.83 10.11 -1.35
N ASP A 111 8.10 10.51 -1.26
CA ASP A 111 9.25 9.61 -1.34
C ASP A 111 9.19 8.54 -0.24
N GLN A 112 8.87 8.91 1.01
CA GLN A 112 8.66 7.97 2.12
C GLN A 112 7.56 6.95 1.83
N LEU A 113 6.43 7.40 1.27
CA LEU A 113 5.35 6.50 0.89
C LEU A 113 5.80 5.52 -0.21
N LEU A 114 6.47 6.00 -1.27
CA LEU A 114 6.95 5.11 -2.34
C LEU A 114 7.95 4.08 -1.83
N GLN A 115 8.86 4.48 -0.95
CA GLN A 115 9.78 3.53 -0.30
C GLN A 115 9.03 2.51 0.55
N THR A 116 7.98 2.92 1.25
CA THR A 116 7.12 2.01 2.01
C THR A 116 6.40 1.03 1.09
N ALA A 117 5.86 1.51 -0.03
CA ALA A 117 5.17 0.68 -1.01
C ALA A 117 6.08 -0.38 -1.64
N LYS A 118 7.29 0.01 -2.07
CA LYS A 118 8.32 -0.91 -2.57
C LYS A 118 8.70 -1.97 -1.53
N ARG A 119 8.86 -1.58 -0.26
CA ARG A 119 9.15 -2.52 0.83
C ARG A 119 8.01 -3.50 1.06
N ILE A 120 6.75 -3.07 0.96
CA ILE A 120 5.57 -3.96 1.03
C ILE A 120 5.64 -5.00 -0.10
N ILE A 121 5.82 -4.56 -1.35
CA ILE A 121 5.89 -5.43 -2.53
C ILE A 121 7.03 -6.46 -2.36
N SER A 122 8.21 -6.01 -1.96
CA SER A 122 9.37 -6.87 -1.71
C SER A 122 9.10 -7.90 -0.60
N LYS A 123 8.49 -7.48 0.52
CA LYS A 123 8.15 -8.38 1.63
C LYS A 123 7.14 -9.44 1.22
N ILE A 124 6.11 -9.08 0.45
CA ILE A 124 5.10 -10.02 -0.05
C ILE A 124 5.74 -11.03 -1.00
N SER A 125 6.61 -10.57 -1.91
CA SER A 125 7.32 -11.44 -2.86
C SER A 125 8.27 -12.43 -2.16
N ALA A 126 8.72 -12.11 -0.95
CA ALA A 126 9.59 -12.95 -0.13
C ALA A 126 8.83 -13.83 0.88
N LEU A 127 7.50 -13.75 0.93
CA LEU A 127 6.71 -14.67 1.75
C LEU A 127 6.80 -16.09 1.17
N PRO A 128 6.88 -17.12 2.02
CA PRO A 128 6.79 -18.49 1.54
C PRO A 128 5.44 -18.69 0.85
N HIS A 129 5.47 -19.19 -0.40
CA HIS A 129 4.28 -19.67 -1.08
C HIS A 129 3.83 -20.95 -0.37
N ASN A 130 2.62 -20.94 0.20
CA ASN A 130 1.96 -22.15 0.68
C ASN A 130 1.43 -22.97 -0.50
#